data_AF-A0AAW2K991-F1
#
_entry.id   AF-A0AAW2K991-F1
#
_cell.length_a   1.000
_cell.length_b   1.000
_cell.length_c   1.000
_cell.angle_alpha   90.00
_cell.angle_beta   90.00
_cell.angle_gamma   90.00
#
_symmetry.space_group_name_H-M   'P 1'
#
loop_
_entity.id
_entity.type
_entity.pdbx_description
1 polymer ?
#
loop_
_entity_poly.entity_id
_entity_poly.type
_entity_poly.pdbx_seq_one_letter_code
_entity_poly.pdbx_strand_id
1 'polypeptide(L)'
;MLSYAKFLKEVISNKRKWKNGETVKLNEESLAILQNKLPPKLKDPRSFSISCTIGEINFEKTLCDLGASINLMPYSIFAKLGMHELTPTIVTLQLADRSTKYPRGIVD
;
A
#
# COMPACT_ATOMS: atom_id res chain seq x y z
N MET A 1 -16.73 11.93 1.25
CA MET A 1 -16.30 12.31 -0.12
C MET A 1 -17.09 13.47 -0.75
N LEU A 2 -18.44 13.50 -0.67
CA LEU A 2 -19.28 14.59 -1.24
C LEU A 2 -18.92 16.01 -0.76
N SER A 3 -18.45 16.18 0.48
CA SER A 3 -18.07 17.49 1.03
C SER A 3 -16.74 18.02 0.48
N TYR A 4 -15.73 17.16 0.30
CA TYR A 4 -14.40 17.56 -0.16
C TYR A 4 -14.37 17.95 -1.64
N ALA A 5 -15.03 17.16 -2.51
CA ALA A 5 -15.11 17.47 -3.93
C ALA A 5 -15.86 18.79 -4.19
N LYS A 6 -16.94 19.05 -3.44
CA LYS A 6 -17.68 20.31 -3.51
C LYS A 6 -16.82 21.48 -3.04
N PHE A 7 -16.08 21.31 -1.94
CA PHE A 7 -15.14 22.30 -1.43
C PHE A 7 -14.05 22.65 -2.45
N LEU A 8 -13.35 21.66 -3.02
CA LEU A 8 -12.34 21.90 -4.04
C LEU A 8 -12.92 22.60 -5.28
N LYS A 9 -14.13 22.22 -5.72
CA LYS A 9 -14.79 22.85 -6.86
C LYS A 9 -15.09 24.33 -6.58
N GLU A 10 -15.52 24.68 -5.38
CA GLU A 10 -15.76 26.08 -4.97
C GLU A 10 -14.47 26.89 -4.91
N VAL A 11 -13.38 26.30 -4.41
CA VAL A 11 -12.03 26.91 -4.37
C VAL A 11 -11.52 27.16 -5.79
N ILE A 12 -11.50 26.14 -6.64
CA ILE A 12 -10.97 26.21 -8.01
C ILE A 12 -11.80 27.15 -8.88
N SER A 13 -13.13 27.14 -8.71
CA SER A 13 -14.02 28.03 -9.46
C SER A 13 -14.02 29.47 -8.92
N ASN A 14 -13.27 29.75 -7.85
CA ASN A 14 -13.21 31.03 -7.15
C ASN A 14 -14.60 31.61 -6.80
N LYS A 15 -15.58 30.73 -6.58
CA LYS A 15 -17.00 31.10 -6.36
C LYS A 15 -17.27 31.52 -4.92
N ARG A 16 -16.29 31.35 -4.03
CA ARG A 16 -16.43 31.53 -2.58
C ARG A 16 -15.66 32.78 -2.13
N LYS A 17 -16.35 33.70 -1.45
CA LYS A 17 -15.72 34.84 -0.79
C LYS A 17 -15.28 34.40 0.60
N TRP A 18 -13.97 34.31 0.81
CA TRP A 18 -13.37 33.85 2.05
C TRP A 18 -13.42 34.91 3.13
N LYS A 19 -13.85 34.54 4.34
CA LYS A 19 -13.59 35.36 5.54
C LYS A 19 -12.26 34.94 6.14
N ASN A 20 -11.45 35.89 6.60
CA ASN A 20 -10.21 35.57 7.31
C ASN A 20 -10.52 34.66 8.51
N GLY A 21 -9.87 33.50 8.57
CA GLY A 21 -10.06 32.50 9.63
C GLY A 21 -11.22 31.51 9.42
N GLU A 22 -11.85 31.48 8.23
CA GLU A 22 -12.90 30.50 7.94
C GLU A 22 -12.34 29.07 7.96
N THR A 23 -12.88 28.23 8.84
CA THR A 23 -12.47 26.82 9.00
C THR A 23 -13.52 25.90 8.39
N VAL A 24 -13.10 24.99 7.51
CA VAL A 24 -13.97 23.98 6.90
C VAL A 24 -13.76 22.63 7.59
N LYS A 25 -14.83 22.02 8.08
CA LYS A 25 -14.79 20.66 8.64
C LYS A 25 -14.63 19.64 7.52
N LEU A 26 -13.51 18.93 7.52
CA LEU A 26 -13.25 17.78 6.66
C LEU A 26 -13.49 16.48 7.44
N ASN A 27 -13.88 15.41 6.76
CA ASN A 27 -13.88 14.08 7.36
C ASN A 27 -12.45 13.50 7.36
N GLU A 28 -12.20 12.48 8.17
CA GLU A 28 -10.86 11.89 8.34
C GLU A 28 -10.23 11.41 7.03
N GLU A 29 -11.01 10.80 6.14
CA GLU A 29 -10.53 10.36 4.82
C GLU A 29 -10.05 11.52 3.94
N SER A 30 -10.81 12.62 3.91
CA SER A 30 -10.45 13.81 3.13
C SER A 30 -9.25 14.53 3.73
N LEU A 31 -9.14 14.51 5.06
CA LEU A 31 -7.99 15.05 5.78
C LEU A 31 -6.71 14.25 5.50
N ALA A 32 -6.82 12.91 5.48
CA ALA A 32 -5.73 12.00 5.12
C ALA A 32 -5.23 12.26 3.70
N ILE A 33 -6.14 12.42 2.73
CA ILE A 33 -5.80 12.79 1.35
C ILE A 33 -5.09 14.15 1.29
N LEU A 34 -5.63 15.18 1.95
CA LEU A 34 -5.06 16.53 1.93
C LEU A 34 -3.66 16.58 2.59
N GLN A 35 -3.47 15.83 3.67
CA GLN A 35 -2.19 15.77 4.39
C GLN A 35 -1.19 14.82 3.73
N ASN A 36 -1.56 14.13 2.64
CA ASN A 36 -0.80 13.01 2.08
C ASN A 36 -0.38 11.98 3.15
N LYS A 37 -1.21 11.83 4.19
CA LYS A 37 -1.02 10.84 5.23
C LYS A 37 -1.91 9.67 4.93
N LEU A 38 -1.35 8.48 4.93
CA LEU A 38 -2.15 7.27 4.83
C LEU A 38 -2.96 7.12 6.12
N PRO A 39 -4.28 6.82 6.02
CA PRO A 39 -5.02 6.42 7.21
C PRO A 39 -4.39 5.14 7.79
N PRO A 40 -4.51 4.92 9.12
CA PRO A 40 -3.97 3.72 9.74
C PRO A 40 -4.55 2.48 9.05
N LYS A 41 -3.68 1.54 8.63
CA LYS A 41 -4.11 0.28 8.02
C LYS A 41 -4.94 -0.50 9.04
N LEU A 42 -6.22 -0.66 8.75
CA LEU A 42 -7.08 -1.62 9.43
C LEU A 42 -6.61 -3.04 9.09
N LYS A 43 -6.80 -4.00 10.00
CA LYS A 43 -6.56 -5.41 9.69
C LYS A 43 -7.46 -5.80 8.51
N ASP A 44 -6.86 -6.28 7.43
CA ASP A 44 -7.61 -6.85 6.32
C ASP A 44 -8.14 -8.24 6.75
N PRO A 45 -9.46 -8.47 6.74
CA PRO A 45 -10.04 -9.78 7.06
C PRO A 45 -9.57 -10.91 6.15
N ARG A 46 -9.06 -10.58 4.96
CA ARG A 46 -8.59 -11.54 3.94
C ARG A 46 -7.09 -11.86 4.05
N SER A 47 -6.40 -11.21 4.99
CA SER A 47 -4.99 -11.44 5.28
C SER A 47 -4.83 -12.21 6.59
N PHE A 48 -4.17 -13.36 6.55
CA PHE A 48 -3.87 -14.18 7.73
C PHE A 48 -2.45 -14.75 7.67
N SER A 49 -1.95 -15.29 8.77
CA SER A 49 -0.63 -15.94 8.79
C SER A 49 -0.78 -17.45 8.85
N ILE A 50 0.02 -18.15 8.06
CA ILE A 50 0.14 -19.61 8.04
C ILE A 50 1.59 -20.02 8.25
N SER A 51 1.81 -21.26 8.69
CA SER A 51 3.12 -21.88 8.57
C SER A 51 3.35 -22.32 7.12
N CYS A 52 4.54 -22.09 6.57
CA CYS A 52 4.94 -22.64 5.29
C CYS A 52 6.40 -23.11 5.31
N THR A 53 6.74 -24.02 4.40
CA THR A 53 8.10 -24.51 4.21
C THR A 53 8.53 -24.15 2.79
N ILE A 54 9.72 -23.56 2.64
CA ILE A 54 10.31 -23.25 1.33
C ILE A 54 11.69 -23.89 1.29
N GLY A 55 11.89 -24.84 0.36
CA GLY A 55 13.05 -25.74 0.41
C GLY A 55 13.08 -26.50 1.73
N GLU A 56 14.20 -26.38 2.45
CA GLU A 56 14.40 -27.00 3.77
C GLU A 56 14.12 -26.05 4.95
N ILE A 57 13.70 -24.81 4.69
CA ILE A 57 13.49 -23.79 5.73
C ILE A 57 12.00 -23.69 6.07
N ASN A 58 11.68 -23.88 7.35
CA ASN A 58 10.34 -23.70 7.91
C ASN A 58 10.13 -22.26 8.37
N PHE A 59 9.00 -21.67 7.95
CA PHE A 59 8.52 -20.35 8.36
C PHE A 59 7.23 -20.50 9.13
N GLU A 60 7.26 -20.21 10.44
CA GLU A 60 6.07 -20.35 11.30
C GLU A 60 4.97 -19.33 10.97
N LYS A 61 5.34 -18.16 10.45
CA LYS A 61 4.44 -17.05 10.16
C LYS A 61 4.73 -16.44 8.80
N THR A 62 3.96 -16.89 7.82
CA THR A 62 3.96 -16.39 6.46
C THR A 62 2.62 -15.74 6.17
N LEU A 63 2.64 -14.51 5.65
CA LEU A 63 1.42 -13.79 5.30
C LEU A 63 0.78 -14.42 4.06
N CYS A 64 -0.47 -14.86 4.20
CA CYS A 64 -1.35 -15.26 3.12
C CYS A 64 -2.38 -14.15 2.91
N ASP A 65 -2.37 -13.55 1.73
CA ASP A 65 -3.32 -12.52 1.31
C ASP A 65 -4.11 -13.04 0.11
N LEU A 66 -5.38 -13.38 0.32
CA LEU A 66 -6.26 -13.88 -0.75
C LEU A 66 -6.60 -12.80 -1.79
N GLY A 67 -6.34 -11.52 -1.49
CA GLY A 67 -6.47 -10.41 -2.43
C GLY A 67 -5.23 -10.18 -3.29
N ALA A 68 -4.09 -10.80 -2.95
CA ALA A 68 -2.86 -10.66 -3.72
C ALA A 68 -2.86 -11.58 -4.94
N SER A 69 -2.54 -11.02 -6.11
CA SER A 69 -2.38 -11.79 -7.35
C SER A 69 -0.99 -12.37 -7.55
N ILE A 70 -0.03 -11.98 -6.71
CA ILE A 70 1.38 -12.39 -6.80
C ILE A 70 1.93 -12.75 -5.41
N ASN A 71 2.90 -13.66 -5.39
CA ASN A 71 3.66 -13.98 -4.18
C ASN A 71 4.90 -13.08 -4.10
N LEU A 72 5.19 -12.57 -2.90
CA LEU A 72 6.37 -11.76 -2.65
C LEU A 72 7.27 -12.44 -1.63
N MET A 73 8.57 -12.49 -1.92
CA MET A 73 9.60 -12.96 -1.00
C MET A 73 10.57 -11.82 -0.70
N PRO A 74 10.86 -11.51 0.57
CA PRO A 74 11.94 -10.60 0.92
C PRO A 74 13.28 -11.14 0.43
N TYR A 75 14.13 -10.27 -0.12
CA TYR A 75 15.45 -10.69 -0.63
C TYR A 75 16.35 -11.33 0.45
N SER A 76 16.18 -10.94 1.71
CA SER A 76 16.90 -11.56 2.83
C SER A 76 16.54 -13.03 3.02
N ILE A 77 15.31 -13.43 2.70
CA ILE A 77 14.88 -14.84 2.74
C ILE A 77 15.43 -15.60 1.53
N PHE A 78 15.34 -15.00 0.34
CA PHE A 78 15.97 -15.55 -0.87
C PHE A 78 17.46 -15.86 -0.66
N ALA A 79 18.20 -14.91 -0.06
CA ALA A 79 19.61 -15.11 0.25
C ALA A 79 19.86 -16.22 1.28
N LYS A 80 19.00 -16.36 2.30
CA LYS A 80 19.08 -17.44 3.30
C LYS A 80 18.79 -18.82 2.70
N LEU A 81 17.94 -18.89 1.69
CA LEU A 81 17.65 -20.12 0.96
C LEU A 81 18.81 -20.58 0.07
N GLY A 82 19.89 -19.80 -0.04
CA GLY A 82 21.04 -20.14 -0.88
C GLY A 82 20.69 -20.15 -2.37
N MET A 83 19.65 -19.42 -2.77
CA MET A 83 19.26 -19.31 -4.17
C MET A 83 20.20 -18.34 -4.88
N HIS A 84 20.70 -18.74 -6.05
CA HIS A 84 21.80 -18.02 -6.72
C HIS A 84 21.32 -17.06 -7.81
N GLU A 85 20.22 -17.39 -8.49
CA GLU A 85 19.80 -16.67 -9.69
C GLU A 85 18.41 -16.06 -9.53
N LEU A 86 18.30 -14.80 -9.96
CA LEU A 86 17.04 -14.08 -10.10
C LEU A 86 16.93 -13.69 -11.57
N THR A 87 15.81 -14.03 -12.20
CA THR A 87 15.50 -13.56 -13.54
C THR A 87 15.20 -12.07 -13.45
N PRO A 88 15.94 -11.19 -14.14
CA PRO A 88 15.65 -9.76 -14.14
C PRO A 88 14.23 -9.48 -14.62
N THR A 89 13.58 -8.49 -14.02
CA THR A 89 12.20 -8.12 -14.38
C THR A 89 12.05 -6.61 -14.49
N ILE A 90 11.18 -6.18 -15.40
CA ILE A 90 10.74 -4.78 -15.55
C ILE A 90 9.46 -4.49 -14.76
N VAL A 91 8.92 -5.49 -14.06
CA VAL A 91 7.70 -5.34 -13.26
C VAL A 91 7.92 -4.31 -12.16
N THR A 92 6.93 -3.44 -11.97
CA THR A 92 6.88 -2.48 -10.87
C THR A 92 5.65 -2.77 -10.03
N LEU A 93 5.80 -2.75 -8.70
CA LEU A 93 4.74 -3.06 -7.75
C LEU A 93 4.23 -1.79 -7.09
N GLN A 94 2.93 -1.55 -7.15
CA GLN A 94 2.28 -0.55 -6.34
C GLN A 94 1.54 -1.24 -5.19
N LEU A 95 1.97 -0.97 -3.96
CA LEU A 95 1.39 -1.58 -2.77
C LEU A 95 0.14 -0.81 -2.32
N ALA A 96 -0.65 -1.43 -1.43
CA ALA A 96 -1.87 -0.81 -0.88
C ALA A 96 -1.61 0.50 -0.11
N ASP A 97 -0.38 0.72 0.35
CA ASP A 97 0.06 2.00 0.95
C ASP A 97 0.48 3.04 -0.10
N ARG A 98 0.21 2.77 -1.38
CA ARG A 98 0.60 3.60 -2.54
C ARG A 98 2.10 3.71 -2.76
N SER A 99 2.92 2.98 -1.99
CA SER A 99 4.35 2.94 -2.26
C SER A 99 4.64 2.12 -3.51
N THR A 100 5.58 2.62 -4.31
CA THR A 100 6.09 1.91 -5.48
C THR A 100 7.36 1.17 -5.09
N LYS A 101 7.42 -0.12 -5.43
CA LYS A 101 8.58 -1.00 -5.20
C LYS A 101 9.03 -1.65 -6.50
N TYR A 102 10.32 -1.88 -6.60
CA TYR A 102 10.97 -2.49 -7.75
C TYR A 102 11.56 -3.84 -7.29
N PRO A 103 10.97 -4.97 -7.68
CA PRO A 103 11.53 -6.28 -7.40
C PRO A 103 12.93 -6.42 -7.99
N ARG A 104 13.81 -7.14 -7.29
CA ARG A 104 15.17 -7.41 -7.79
C ARG A 104 15.16 -8.40 -8.97
N GLY A 105 14.13 -9.24 -9.05
CA GLY A 105 13.92 -10.22 -10.10
C GLY A 105 12.77 -11.16 -9.73
N ILE A 106 12.58 -12.18 -10.55
CA ILE A 106 11.59 -13.25 -10.39
C ILE A 106 12.34 -14.57 -10.17
N VAL A 107 11.73 -15.44 -9.39
CA VAL A 107 12.15 -16.82 -9.15
C VAL A 107 11.04 -17.71 -9.71
N ASP A 108 11.42 -18.70 -10.52
CA ASP A 108 10.53 -19.77 -11.02
C ASP A 108 10.48 -20.97 -10.05
#